data_AF-A0A522YLX5-F1
#
_entry.id   AF-A0A522YLX5-F1
#
_cell.length_a   1.000
_cell.length_b   1.000
_cell.length_c   1.000
_cell.angle_alpha   90.00
_cell.angle_beta   90.00
_cell.angle_gamma   90.00
#
_symmetry.space_group_name_H-M   'P 1'
#
loop_
_entity.id
_entity.type
_entity.pdbx_description
1 polymer ?
#
loop_
_entity_poly.entity_id
_entity_poly.type
_entity_poly.pdbx_seq_one_letter_code
_entity_poly.pdbx_strand_id
1 'polypeptide(L)'
;MKFLALLPQLLGVAFALSYDDPIPPKQPITFLGTFSNMRYTEEHQYGYAVELWQAGDVLFGHFLASDGLAGDTPLGLMENLEYTPATGVLSFSAKLTSGTHLCKKHKGVPSRDLFRFAGRLMGKRILGTVRELDGLHDNQPTRTEKVELKREKPEGEDLPSPKKYGEWKEESDLLLKARGPKW
;
A
#
# COMPACT_ATOMS: atom_id res chain seq x y z
N MET A 1 -47.87 22.79 -37.93
CA MET A 1 -46.86 22.58 -36.88
C MET A 1 -46.62 21.10 -36.68
N LYS A 2 -45.49 20.57 -37.17
CA LYS A 2 -44.83 19.33 -36.74
C LYS A 2 -43.36 19.46 -37.15
N PHE A 3 -42.48 19.67 -36.19
CA PHE A 3 -41.02 19.62 -36.36
C PHE A 3 -40.59 18.17 -36.17
N LEU A 4 -39.93 17.57 -37.18
CA LEU A 4 -39.10 16.38 -36.99
C LEU A 4 -37.65 16.85 -36.94
N ALA A 5 -37.04 16.77 -35.77
CA ALA A 5 -35.60 16.91 -35.61
C ALA A 5 -34.97 15.51 -35.72
N LEU A 6 -34.13 15.31 -36.74
CA LEU A 6 -33.19 14.18 -36.76
C LEU A 6 -31.86 14.65 -36.15
N LEU A 7 -31.51 14.06 -35.00
CA LEU A 7 -30.19 14.13 -34.38
C LEU A 7 -29.21 13.20 -35.12
N PRO A 8 -27.97 13.61 -35.38
CA PRO A 8 -26.92 12.68 -35.81
C PRO A 8 -26.41 11.90 -34.60
N GLN A 9 -26.39 10.57 -34.71
CA GLN A 9 -25.72 9.69 -33.75
C GLN A 9 -24.20 9.81 -33.93
N LEU A 10 -23.54 10.47 -32.98
CA LEU A 10 -22.08 10.38 -32.82
C LEU A 10 -21.77 9.08 -32.09
N LEU A 11 -21.20 8.12 -32.82
CA LEU A 11 -20.62 6.91 -32.28
C LEU A 11 -19.33 7.29 -31.53
N GLY A 12 -19.42 7.45 -30.21
CA GLY A 12 -18.26 7.65 -29.35
C GLY A 12 -17.48 6.34 -29.21
N VAL A 13 -16.29 6.28 -29.78
CA VAL A 13 -15.30 5.23 -29.47
C VAL A 13 -14.81 5.50 -28.04
N ALA A 14 -15.23 4.65 -27.10
CA ALA A 14 -14.69 4.66 -25.75
C ALA A 14 -13.24 4.14 -25.79
N PHE A 15 -12.27 5.03 -25.70
CA PHE A 15 -10.90 4.66 -25.34
C PHE A 15 -10.93 4.16 -23.89
N ALA A 16 -10.70 2.87 -23.69
CA ALA A 16 -10.32 2.35 -22.38
C ALA A 16 -8.95 2.95 -22.03
N LEU A 17 -8.90 3.83 -21.03
CA LEU A 17 -7.64 4.28 -20.45
C LEU A 17 -7.02 3.08 -19.71
N SER A 18 -6.04 2.45 -20.35
CA SER A 18 -5.01 1.69 -19.63
C SER A 18 -4.30 2.68 -18.72
N TYR A 19 -4.39 2.50 -17.40
CA TYR A 19 -3.47 3.15 -16.49
C TYR A 19 -2.13 2.46 -16.67
N ASP A 20 -1.36 2.91 -17.66
CA ASP A 20 0.06 2.55 -17.73
C ASP A 20 0.71 2.99 -16.42
N ASP A 21 1.47 2.08 -15.80
CA ASP A 21 2.24 2.40 -14.60
C ASP A 21 3.07 3.67 -14.86
N PRO A 22 3.07 4.65 -13.94
CA PRO A 22 3.76 5.92 -14.17
C PRO A 22 5.29 5.76 -14.25
N ILE A 23 5.82 4.58 -13.92
CA ILE A 23 7.25 4.27 -13.88
C ILE A 23 7.57 3.28 -15.01
N PRO A 24 8.45 3.64 -15.97
CA PRO A 24 8.86 2.72 -17.03
C PRO A 24 9.55 1.46 -16.48
N PRO A 25 9.34 0.26 -17.05
CA PRO A 25 9.93 -0.99 -16.52
C PRO A 25 11.46 -0.98 -16.45
N LYS A 26 12.13 -0.26 -17.35
CA LYS A 26 13.60 -0.16 -17.39
C LYS A 26 14.15 0.95 -16.48
N GLN A 27 13.30 1.71 -15.81
CA GLN A 27 13.70 2.81 -14.94
C GLN A 27 14.52 2.25 -13.77
N PRO A 28 15.74 2.76 -13.52
CA PRO A 28 16.51 2.40 -12.35
C PRO A 28 15.79 2.80 -11.07
N ILE A 29 15.93 1.97 -10.04
CA ILE A 29 15.32 2.22 -8.73
C ILE A 29 16.36 2.23 -7.63
N THR A 30 16.07 2.95 -6.56
CA THR A 30 16.87 2.99 -5.34
C THR A 30 16.01 2.55 -4.17
N PHE A 31 16.48 1.57 -3.40
CA PHE A 31 15.85 1.20 -2.14
C PHE A 31 16.19 2.25 -1.07
N LEU A 32 15.16 2.91 -0.54
CA LEU A 32 15.30 3.93 0.51
C LEU A 32 15.38 3.31 1.90
N GLY A 33 14.83 2.11 2.08
CA GLY A 33 14.93 1.31 3.30
C GLY A 33 13.60 0.77 3.80
N THR A 34 13.70 -0.14 4.77
CA THR A 34 12.59 -0.60 5.60
C THR A 34 12.49 0.28 6.85
N PHE A 35 11.30 0.79 7.13
CA PHE A 35 10.98 1.60 8.30
C PHE A 35 9.93 0.89 9.12
N SER A 36 10.21 0.61 10.39
CA SER A 36 9.40 -0.29 11.19
C SER A 36 9.28 0.16 12.63
N ASN A 37 8.13 -0.14 13.25
CA ASN A 37 7.97 -0.17 14.70
C ASN A 37 7.51 -1.54 15.19
N MET A 38 7.70 -2.57 14.36
CA MET A 38 7.25 -3.93 14.61
C MET A 38 7.85 -4.46 15.91
N ARG A 39 7.02 -5.13 16.71
CA ARG A 39 7.38 -5.73 18.00
C ARG A 39 7.02 -7.20 17.97
N TYR A 40 7.85 -8.01 18.61
CA TYR A 40 7.70 -9.45 18.67
C TYR A 40 7.60 -9.91 20.11
N THR A 41 6.71 -10.85 20.36
CA THR A 41 6.72 -11.71 21.56
C THR A 41 7.06 -13.14 21.12
N GLU A 42 6.95 -14.12 22.01
CA GLU A 42 7.22 -15.53 21.65
C GLU A 42 6.33 -16.03 20.51
N GLU A 43 5.04 -15.65 20.50
CA GLU A 43 4.06 -16.15 19.53
C GLU A 43 3.43 -15.06 18.65
N HIS A 44 3.65 -13.78 18.98
CA HIS A 44 2.89 -12.68 18.38
C HIS A 44 3.78 -11.60 17.77
N GLN A 45 3.24 -10.92 16.77
CA GLN A 45 3.84 -9.79 16.09
C GLN A 45 2.84 -8.63 15.99
N TYR A 46 3.29 -7.42 16.32
CA TYR A 46 2.46 -6.21 16.34
C TYR A 46 3.16 -5.03 15.72
N GLY A 47 2.41 -4.18 15.02
CA GLY A 47 2.87 -2.88 14.51
C GLY A 47 2.86 -2.82 12.99
N TYR A 48 3.67 -1.90 12.47
CA TYR A 48 3.68 -1.54 11.05
C TYR A 48 5.11 -1.52 10.51
N ALA A 49 5.23 -1.82 9.22
CA ALA A 49 6.42 -1.57 8.46
C ALA A 49 6.09 -0.92 7.10
N VAL A 50 7.05 -0.15 6.61
CA VAL A 50 7.02 0.54 5.33
C VAL A 50 8.33 0.23 4.61
N GLU A 51 8.23 -0.38 3.44
CA GLU A 51 9.36 -0.60 2.54
C GLU A 51 9.25 0.42 1.41
N LEU A 52 10.28 1.24 1.20
CA LEU A 52 10.24 2.33 0.21
C LEU A 52 11.34 2.21 -0.83
N TRP A 53 10.95 2.46 -2.08
CA TRP A 53 11.83 2.62 -3.22
C TRP A 53 11.54 3.94 -3.93
N GLN A 54 12.49 4.37 -4.74
CA GLN A 54 12.41 5.57 -5.55
C GLN A 54 12.85 5.29 -6.98
N ALA A 55 12.07 5.77 -7.95
CA ALA A 55 12.35 5.75 -9.38
C ALA A 55 12.26 7.17 -9.93
N GLY A 56 13.40 7.85 -10.11
CA GLY A 56 13.39 9.29 -10.39
C GLY A 56 12.71 10.06 -9.26
N ASP A 57 11.64 10.79 -9.55
CA ASP A 57 10.88 11.57 -8.56
C ASP A 57 9.67 10.83 -7.97
N VAL A 58 9.46 9.57 -8.37
CA VAL A 58 8.30 8.77 -7.93
C VAL A 58 8.72 7.83 -6.80
N LEU A 59 8.03 7.93 -5.66
CA LEU A 59 8.11 6.96 -4.57
C LEU A 59 7.05 5.87 -4.73
N PHE A 60 7.40 4.66 -4.32
CA PHE A 60 6.52 3.50 -4.32
C PHE A 60 7.00 2.50 -3.28
N GLY A 61 6.16 1.51 -2.96
CA GLY A 61 6.56 0.46 -2.04
C GLY A 61 5.41 -0.26 -1.37
N HIS A 62 5.72 -0.90 -0.24
CA HIS A 62 4.80 -1.76 0.49
C HIS A 62 4.48 -1.21 1.88
N PHE A 63 3.24 -1.41 2.29
CA PHE A 63 2.81 -1.24 3.68
C PHE A 63 2.51 -2.61 4.27
N LEU A 64 3.05 -2.87 5.46
CA LEU A 64 2.84 -4.09 6.21
C LEU A 64 2.22 -3.75 7.56
N ALA A 65 1.26 -4.54 8.00
CA ALA A 65 0.63 -4.42 9.31
C ALA A 65 0.49 -5.80 9.94
N SER A 66 0.75 -5.87 11.24
CA SER A 66 0.57 -7.08 12.04
C SER A 66 -0.16 -6.75 13.33
N ASP A 67 -1.12 -7.60 13.69
CA ASP A 67 -1.87 -7.51 14.95
C ASP A 67 -2.34 -8.92 15.35
N GLY A 68 -1.43 -9.73 15.92
CA GLY A 68 -1.76 -11.09 16.31
C GLY A 68 -0.59 -12.07 16.21
N LEU A 69 -0.89 -13.32 15.83
CA LEU A 69 0.11 -14.38 15.72
C LEU A 69 1.21 -14.01 14.74
N ALA A 70 2.46 -14.28 15.13
CA ALA A 70 3.61 -14.14 14.25
C ALA A 70 3.51 -15.16 13.10
N GLY A 71 3.81 -14.70 11.90
CA GLY A 71 3.69 -15.51 10.68
C GLY A 71 3.91 -14.65 9.44
N ASP A 72 3.31 -15.06 8.32
CA ASP A 72 3.38 -14.29 7.08
C ASP A 72 2.65 -12.95 7.23
N THR A 73 3.40 -11.89 7.51
CA THR A 73 2.82 -10.57 7.75
C THR A 73 2.04 -10.09 6.52
N PRO A 74 0.77 -9.70 6.66
CA PRO A 74 -0.01 -9.08 5.59
C PRO A 74 0.73 -7.91 4.95
N LEU A 75 0.64 -7.82 3.63
CA LEU A 75 1.34 -6.81 2.84
C LEU A 75 0.35 -6.17 1.86
N GLY A 76 0.46 -4.88 1.62
CA GLY A 76 -0.28 -4.17 0.60
C GLY A 76 0.61 -3.23 -0.19
N LEU A 77 0.25 -3.01 -1.45
CA LEU A 77 0.86 -1.95 -2.26
C LEU A 77 0.42 -0.58 -1.71
N MET A 78 1.35 0.37 -1.68
CA MET A 78 1.00 1.76 -1.41
C MET A 78 0.29 2.37 -2.63
N GLU A 79 -0.96 2.75 -2.45
CA GLU A 79 -1.80 3.44 -3.43
C GLU A 79 -1.94 4.92 -3.05
N ASN A 80 -2.13 5.79 -4.05
CA ASN A 80 -2.28 7.24 -3.84
C ASN A 80 -1.14 7.83 -3.01
N LEU A 81 0.09 7.38 -3.30
CA LEU A 81 1.28 7.85 -2.60
C LEU A 81 1.62 9.26 -3.08
N GLU A 82 1.62 10.21 -2.14
CA GLU A 82 2.06 11.58 -2.37
C GLU A 82 3.28 11.87 -1.50
N TYR A 83 4.31 12.46 -2.09
CA TYR A 83 5.53 12.86 -1.40
C TYR A 83 5.98 14.25 -1.82
N THR A 84 6.26 15.11 -0.85
CA THR A 84 6.84 16.44 -1.07
C THR A 84 8.28 16.47 -0.56
N PRO A 85 9.30 16.38 -1.44
CA PRO A 85 10.70 16.30 -1.02
C PRO A 85 11.17 17.47 -0.15
N ALA A 86 10.68 18.68 -0.41
CA ALA A 86 11.08 19.88 0.32
C ALA A 86 10.67 19.86 1.81
N THR A 87 9.56 19.21 2.14
CA THR A 87 9.00 19.18 3.50
C THR A 87 9.01 17.79 4.15
N GLY A 88 9.34 16.77 3.36
CA GLY A 88 9.25 15.37 3.71
C GLY A 88 7.82 14.86 3.90
N VAL A 89 6.79 15.65 3.59
CA VAL A 89 5.38 15.25 3.76
C VAL A 89 5.11 14.03 2.88
N LEU A 90 4.54 12.99 3.50
CA LEU A 90 4.25 11.71 2.91
C LEU A 90 2.85 11.27 3.30
N SER A 91 2.05 10.84 2.34
CA SER A 91 0.78 10.17 2.57
C SER A 91 0.57 9.03 1.58
N PHE A 92 -0.17 8.01 1.98
CA PHE A 92 -0.57 6.91 1.12
C PHE A 92 -1.80 6.19 1.71
N SER A 93 -2.38 5.33 0.89
CA SER A 93 -3.36 4.32 1.29
C SER A 93 -2.84 2.93 0.98
N ALA A 94 -3.32 1.91 1.70
CA ALA A 94 -2.99 0.52 1.40
C ALA A 94 -4.19 -0.37 1.73
N LYS A 95 -4.36 -1.43 0.94
CA LYS A 95 -5.39 -2.45 1.15
C LYS A 95 -4.74 -3.73 1.64
N LEU A 96 -5.16 -4.23 2.79
CA LEU A 96 -4.65 -5.47 3.38
C LEU A 96 -5.79 -6.44 3.67
N THR A 97 -5.44 -7.71 3.82
CA THR A 97 -6.27 -8.71 4.49
C THR A 97 -5.45 -9.21 5.68
N SER A 98 -5.75 -8.67 6.86
CA SER A 98 -5.06 -9.00 8.11
C SER A 98 -5.59 -10.28 8.77
N GLY A 99 -6.78 -10.75 8.40
CA GLY A 99 -7.32 -11.97 8.96
C GLY A 99 -8.66 -12.38 8.34
N THR A 100 -9.42 -13.14 9.13
CA THR A 100 -10.76 -13.61 8.77
C THR A 100 -11.80 -12.88 9.58
N HIS A 101 -12.74 -12.22 8.91
CA HIS A 101 -13.88 -11.57 9.52
C HIS A 101 -15.02 -12.56 9.76
N LEU A 102 -15.43 -12.70 11.02
CA LEU A 102 -16.56 -13.53 11.43
C LEU A 102 -17.60 -12.69 12.18
N CYS A 103 -18.78 -12.53 11.60
CA CYS A 103 -19.91 -11.87 12.27
C CYS A 103 -21.25 -12.47 11.81
N LYS A 104 -22.38 -11.96 12.33
CA LYS A 104 -23.72 -12.44 11.93
C LYS A 104 -23.97 -12.32 10.42
N LYS A 105 -23.40 -11.30 9.77
CA LYS A 105 -23.55 -11.02 8.34
C LYS A 105 -22.51 -11.74 7.47
N HIS A 106 -21.28 -11.89 7.96
CA HIS A 106 -20.16 -12.44 7.20
C HIS A 106 -19.64 -13.72 7.87
N LYS A 107 -19.74 -14.85 7.18
CA LYS A 107 -19.40 -16.18 7.71
C LYS A 107 -17.97 -16.57 7.35
N GLY A 108 -16.99 -15.95 7.99
CA GLY A 108 -15.58 -16.31 7.81
C GLY A 108 -15.05 -15.92 6.44
N VAL A 109 -15.14 -14.63 6.12
CA VAL A 109 -14.59 -14.07 4.88
C VAL A 109 -13.28 -13.34 5.16
N PRO A 110 -12.38 -13.17 4.18
CA PRO A 110 -11.22 -12.29 4.34
C PRO A 110 -11.63 -10.89 4.82
N SER A 111 -10.89 -10.35 5.79
CA SER A 111 -11.06 -8.95 6.19
C SER A 111 -10.72 -7.99 5.04
N ARG A 112 -11.33 -6.80 5.07
CA ARG A 112 -11.11 -5.73 4.10
C ARG A 112 -10.54 -4.49 4.77
N ASP A 113 -9.27 -4.55 5.12
CA ASP A 113 -8.62 -3.53 5.94
C ASP A 113 -8.07 -2.40 5.06
N LEU A 114 -8.67 -1.22 5.19
CA LEU A 114 -8.26 0.00 4.51
C LEU A 114 -7.38 0.84 5.42
N PHE A 115 -6.10 0.91 5.10
CA PHE A 115 -5.14 1.75 5.81
C PHE A 115 -4.93 3.08 5.09
N ARG A 116 -4.81 4.15 5.86
CA ARG A 116 -4.38 5.48 5.39
C ARG A 116 -3.30 6.02 6.31
N PHE A 117 -2.21 6.47 5.72
CA PHE A 117 -1.13 7.13 6.43
C PHE A 117 -1.04 8.60 6.03
N ALA A 118 -0.79 9.46 7.01
CA ALA A 118 -0.40 10.84 6.79
C ALA A 118 0.70 11.23 7.78
N GLY A 119 1.81 11.77 7.27
CA GLY A 119 2.97 12.06 8.09
C GLY A 119 4.14 12.63 7.31
N ARG A 120 5.35 12.32 7.76
CA ARG A 120 6.60 12.81 7.19
C ARG A 120 7.68 11.73 7.20
N LEU A 121 8.44 11.66 6.10
CA LEU A 121 9.72 10.97 6.02
C LEU A 121 10.83 11.94 6.45
N MET A 122 11.54 11.59 7.53
CA MET A 122 12.56 12.41 8.20
C MET A 122 13.88 11.64 8.29
N GLY A 123 14.57 11.49 7.16
CA GLY A 123 15.85 10.80 7.08
C GLY A 123 15.74 9.31 7.44
N LYS A 124 15.95 8.97 8.72
CA LYS A 124 15.91 7.59 9.23
C LYS A 124 14.61 7.24 9.96
N ARG A 125 13.56 8.07 9.85
CA ARG A 125 12.29 7.87 10.55
C ARG A 125 11.11 8.26 9.67
N ILE A 126 9.98 7.59 9.86
CA ILE A 126 8.67 8.03 9.37
C ILE A 126 7.81 8.32 10.60
N LEU A 127 7.33 9.56 10.71
CA LEU A 127 6.45 10.00 11.80
C LEU A 127 5.09 10.36 11.23
N GLY A 128 4.01 9.88 11.85
CA GLY A 128 2.69 10.22 11.34
C GLY A 128 1.55 9.56 12.08
N THR A 129 0.43 9.45 11.40
CA THR A 129 -0.78 8.81 11.88
C THR A 129 -1.24 7.76 10.88
N VAL A 130 -1.52 6.56 11.37
CA VAL A 130 -2.20 5.49 10.63
C VAL A 130 -3.66 5.50 11.03
N ARG A 131 -4.54 5.42 10.03
CA ARG A 131 -5.98 5.21 10.19
C ARG A 131 -6.37 3.91 9.52
N GLU A 132 -7.08 3.06 10.25
CA GLU A 132 -7.56 1.76 9.80
C GLU A 132 -9.09 1.77 9.77
N LEU A 133 -9.65 1.40 8.62
CA LEU A 133 -11.08 1.30 8.39
C LEU A 133 -11.44 -0.13 7.99
N ASP A 134 -12.52 -0.65 8.57
CA ASP A 134 -13.12 -1.92 8.19
C ASP A 134 -14.01 -1.73 6.95
N GLY A 135 -13.50 -2.15 5.78
CA GLY A 135 -14.22 -2.09 4.50
C GLY A 135 -15.37 -3.08 4.36
N LEU A 136 -15.65 -3.92 5.36
CA LEU A 136 -16.88 -4.74 5.43
C LEU A 136 -18.00 -4.05 6.24
N HIS A 137 -17.66 -3.04 7.05
CA HIS A 137 -18.61 -2.34 7.93
C HIS A 137 -18.32 -0.84 7.97
N ASP A 138 -18.91 -0.10 7.04
CA ASP A 138 -18.75 1.36 6.89
C ASP A 138 -19.17 2.20 8.11
N ASN A 139 -19.83 1.58 9.10
CA ASN A 139 -20.35 2.22 10.30
C ASN A 139 -19.46 2.00 11.54
N GLN A 140 -18.36 1.24 11.42
CA GLN A 140 -17.42 1.01 12.51
C GLN A 140 -16.55 2.25 12.75
N PRO A 141 -16.17 2.53 14.01
CA PRO A 141 -15.23 3.61 14.30
C PRO A 141 -13.86 3.29 13.66
N THR A 142 -13.28 4.30 13.00
CA THR A 142 -11.91 4.22 12.47
C THR A 142 -10.91 4.13 13.62
N ARG A 143 -10.06 3.09 13.61
CA ARG A 143 -8.93 3.02 14.53
C ARG A 143 -7.85 3.99 14.06
N THR A 144 -7.35 4.82 14.96
CA THR A 144 -6.35 5.85 14.66
C THR A 144 -5.19 5.75 15.62
N GLU A 145 -3.97 5.68 15.10
CA GLU A 145 -2.75 5.51 15.89
C GLU A 145 -1.65 6.48 15.42
N LYS A 146 -0.97 7.14 16.36
CA LYS A 146 0.26 7.88 16.08
C LYS A 146 1.43 6.91 16.06
N VAL A 147 2.25 6.96 15.02
CA VAL A 147 3.35 6.01 14.81
C VAL A 147 4.67 6.73 14.58
N GLU A 148 5.75 6.10 15.06
CA GLU A 148 7.13 6.39 14.71
C GLU A 148 7.76 5.11 14.18
N LEU A 149 8.02 5.06 12.88
CA LEU A 149 8.72 3.95 12.23
C LEU A 149 10.19 4.31 12.09
N LYS A 150 11.08 3.47 12.60
CA LYS A 150 12.54 3.70 12.53
C LYS A 150 13.10 2.90 11.37
N ARG A 151 14.03 3.50 10.62
CA ARG A 151 14.76 2.79 9.57
C ARG A 151 15.54 1.64 10.20
N GLU A 152 15.29 0.43 9.72
CA GLU A 152 16.02 -0.76 10.13
C GLU A 152 17.46 -0.69 9.61
N LYS A 153 18.37 -1.32 10.33
CA LYS A 153 19.73 -1.51 9.81
C LYS A 153 19.64 -2.54 8.68
N PRO A 154 20.34 -2.37 7.56
CA PRO A 154 20.47 -3.45 6.61
C PRO A 154 21.06 -4.67 7.35
N GLU A 155 20.31 -5.77 7.39
CA GLU A 155 20.79 -7.01 7.98
C GLU A 155 21.62 -7.77 6.95
N GLY A 156 22.89 -8.05 7.27
CA GLY A 156 23.72 -8.99 6.50
C GLY A 156 24.02 -8.57 5.05
N GLU A 157 24.76 -9.43 4.33
CA GLU A 157 25.23 -9.19 2.95
C GLU A 157 24.11 -8.68 2.04
N ASP A 158 24.44 -7.71 1.17
CA ASP A 158 23.56 -7.08 0.16
C ASP A 158 22.64 -8.10 -0.51
N LEU A 159 21.47 -8.36 0.11
CA LEU A 159 20.45 -9.19 -0.51
C LEU A 159 20.14 -8.56 -1.86
N PRO A 160 20.19 -9.33 -2.96
CA PRO A 160 20.03 -8.78 -4.29
C PRO A 160 18.68 -8.06 -4.35
N SER A 161 18.75 -6.73 -4.33
CA SER A 161 17.60 -5.87 -4.47
C SER A 161 17.37 -5.59 -5.94
N PRO A 162 16.11 -5.54 -6.40
CA PRO A 162 15.80 -5.23 -7.79
C PRO A 162 16.43 -3.90 -8.17
N LYS A 163 17.05 -3.84 -9.35
CA LYS A 163 17.76 -2.63 -9.82
C LYS A 163 16.88 -1.79 -10.72
N LYS A 164 15.79 -2.36 -11.24
CA LYS A 164 14.83 -1.71 -12.13
C LYS A 164 13.41 -1.94 -11.66
N TYR A 165 12.54 -1.00 -12.04
CA TYR A 165 11.14 -1.02 -11.63
C TYR A 165 10.40 -2.28 -12.12
N GLY A 166 10.65 -2.75 -13.34
CA GLY A 166 10.02 -3.95 -13.86
C GLY A 166 10.35 -5.21 -13.06
N GLU A 167 11.61 -5.36 -12.65
CA GLU A 167 12.08 -6.47 -11.79
C GLU A 167 11.39 -6.40 -10.42
N TRP A 168 11.37 -5.22 -9.81
CA TRP A 168 10.66 -5.00 -8.54
C TRP A 168 9.18 -5.31 -8.65
N LYS A 169 8.53 -4.92 -9.75
CA LYS A 169 7.10 -5.13 -9.96
C LYS A 169 6.78 -6.61 -10.07
N GLU A 170 7.56 -7.38 -10.82
CA GLU A 170 7.38 -8.83 -10.94
C GLU A 170 7.52 -9.52 -9.58
N GLU A 171 8.53 -9.16 -8.79
CA GLU A 171 8.72 -9.67 -7.42
C GLU A 171 7.58 -9.26 -6.49
N SER A 172 7.17 -8.00 -6.54
CA SER A 172 6.04 -7.44 -5.77
C SER A 172 4.73 -8.17 -6.10
N ASP A 173 4.45 -8.40 -7.38
CA ASP A 173 3.24 -9.11 -7.82
C ASP A 173 3.19 -10.54 -7.25
N LEU A 174 4.33 -11.24 -7.17
CA LEU A 174 4.44 -12.56 -6.54
C LEU A 174 4.17 -12.50 -5.03
N LEU A 175 4.74 -11.51 -4.33
CA LEU A 175 4.49 -11.30 -2.90
C LEU A 175 3.02 -10.96 -2.63
N LEU A 176 2.43 -10.08 -3.43
CA LEU A 176 1.01 -9.68 -3.33
C LEU A 176 0.08 -10.86 -3.63
N LYS A 177 0.44 -11.74 -4.57
CA LYS A 177 -0.35 -12.96 -4.80
C LYS A 177 -0.44 -13.84 -3.54
N ALA A 178 0.66 -13.95 -2.79
CA ALA A 178 0.71 -14.73 -1.55
C ALA A 178 0.07 -13.97 -0.37
N ARG A 179 0.57 -12.78 -0.06
CA ARG A 179 0.31 -12.03 1.19
C ARG A 179 -0.53 -10.76 1.02
N GLY A 180 -0.85 -10.42 -0.23
CA GLY A 180 -1.66 -9.28 -0.61
C GLY A 180 -3.15 -9.42 -0.26
N PRO A 181 -3.92 -8.33 -0.42
CA PRO A 181 -5.35 -8.30 -0.15
C PRO A 181 -6.12 -9.36 -0.95
N LYS A 182 -7.11 -10.00 -0.32
CA LYS A 182 -7.93 -11.09 -0.92
C LYS A 182 -9.37 -10.65 -1.20
N TRP A 183 -9.53 -9.40 -1.64
CA TRP A 183 -10.84 -8.74 -1.70
C TRP A 183 -11.65 -9.09 -2.94
#